data_AF-A0ABD5S2I8-F1
#
_entry.id   AF-A0ABD5S2I8-F1
#
_cell.length_a   1.000
_cell.length_b   1.000
_cell.length_c   1.000
_cell.angle_alpha   90.00
_cell.angle_beta   90.00
_cell.angle_gamma   90.00
#
_symmetry.space_group_name_H-M   'P 1'
#
loop_
_entity.id
_entity.type
_entity.pdbx_description
1 polymer ?
#
loop_
_entity_poly.entity_id
_entity_poly.type
_entity_poly.pdbx_seq_one_letter_code
_entity_poly.pdbx_strand_id
1 'polypeptide(L)'
;GCGDAIWHPGRRLLWGGYGVRTEREAYDELAAVLDAPVVTLELSSDYFYHLDVCFAPLTETTALVVREAFTDAGRAKIDALFEEVVEVPREEATGGLACNCHCVDGEHVLLASGNPETERRLEAAGFTPVPVSTSEFQKAGGSVCCLKLNLG
;
A
#
# COMPACT_ATOMS: atom_id res chain seq x y z
N GLY A 1 -5.00 -12.50 -0.46
CA GLY A 1 -5.57 -11.89 -1.68
C GLY A 1 -4.85 -10.58 -1.99
N CYS A 2 -5.20 -9.85 -3.05
CA CYS A 2 -4.45 -8.64 -3.46
C CYS A 2 -4.40 -7.52 -2.43
N GLY A 3 -5.33 -7.48 -1.45
CA GLY A 3 -5.26 -6.54 -0.33
C GLY A 3 -4.10 -6.81 0.64
N ASP A 4 -3.58 -8.04 0.70
CA ASP A 4 -2.46 -8.44 1.56
C ASP A 4 -1.23 -8.92 0.77
N ALA A 5 -1.31 -8.95 -0.56
CA ALA A 5 -0.23 -9.38 -1.44
C ALA A 5 -0.12 -8.39 -2.61
N ILE A 6 0.84 -7.48 -2.51
CA ILE A 6 1.01 -6.36 -3.44
C ILE A 6 2.32 -6.53 -4.21
N TRP A 7 2.26 -6.48 -5.54
CA TRP A 7 3.46 -6.51 -6.39
C TRP A 7 4.31 -5.25 -6.19
N HIS A 8 5.62 -5.44 -6.08
CA HIS A 8 6.58 -4.35 -6.13
C HIS A 8 6.72 -3.87 -7.60
N PRO A 9 6.50 -2.57 -7.90
CA PRO A 9 6.60 -2.06 -9.27
C PRO A 9 8.00 -2.30 -9.86
N GLY A 10 8.06 -2.84 -11.08
CA GLY A 10 9.33 -3.09 -11.78
C GLY A 10 10.12 -4.31 -11.30
N ARG A 11 9.70 -5.01 -10.23
CA ARG A 11 10.41 -6.19 -9.71
C ARG A 11 9.48 -7.40 -9.60
N ARG A 12 10.04 -8.59 -9.85
CA ARG A 12 9.38 -9.86 -9.52
C ARG A 12 9.50 -10.14 -8.01
N LEU A 13 8.81 -9.32 -7.23
CA LEU A 13 8.85 -9.29 -5.77
C LEU A 13 7.46 -8.91 -5.24
N LEU A 14 7.00 -9.60 -4.21
CA LEU A 14 5.73 -9.33 -3.54
C LEU A 14 5.96 -8.76 -2.14
N TRP A 15 5.05 -7.91 -1.71
CA TRP A 15 4.90 -7.49 -0.32
C TRP A 15 3.71 -8.22 0.30
N GLY A 16 3.92 -8.82 1.46
CA GLY A 16 2.93 -9.63 2.17
C GLY A 16 2.59 -9.08 3.55
N GLY A 17 1.36 -8.63 3.79
CA GLY A 17 0.89 -8.19 5.11
C GLY A 17 0.34 -9.34 5.96
N TYR A 18 0.82 -9.52 7.19
CA TYR A 18 0.34 -10.58 8.09
C TYR A 18 0.04 -10.07 9.51
N GLY A 19 -0.69 -10.88 10.28
CA GLY A 19 -0.96 -10.66 11.72
C GLY A 19 -2.44 -10.51 12.05
N VAL A 20 -3.22 -9.85 11.18
CA VAL A 20 -4.67 -9.63 11.40
C VAL A 20 -5.53 -10.58 10.57
N ARG A 21 -5.32 -10.63 9.25
CA ARG A 21 -6.15 -11.42 8.32
C ARG A 21 -5.43 -12.60 7.70
N THR A 22 -4.17 -12.42 7.33
CA THR A 22 -3.35 -13.43 6.66
C THR A 22 -2.30 -13.98 7.62
N GLU A 23 -2.12 -15.30 7.65
CA GLU A 23 -1.05 -15.99 8.38
C GLU A 23 0.28 -15.88 7.62
N ARG A 24 1.40 -15.79 8.34
CA ARG A 24 2.73 -15.58 7.74
C ARG A 24 3.10 -16.75 6.79
N GLU A 25 2.75 -17.95 7.20
CA GLU A 25 3.06 -19.22 6.54
C GLU A 25 2.43 -19.31 5.14
N ALA A 26 1.32 -18.62 4.90
CA ALA A 26 0.66 -18.58 3.59
C ALA A 26 1.57 -17.98 2.50
N TYR A 27 2.56 -17.17 2.87
CA TYR A 27 3.49 -16.56 1.92
C TYR A 27 4.57 -17.52 1.41
N ASP A 28 4.88 -18.58 2.15
CA ASP A 28 5.84 -19.59 1.69
C ASP A 28 5.27 -20.36 0.50
N GLU A 29 3.99 -20.73 0.57
CA GLU A 29 3.25 -21.34 -0.55
C GLU A 29 3.10 -20.35 -1.72
N LEU A 30 2.74 -19.10 -1.43
CA LEU A 30 2.57 -18.07 -2.46
C LEU A 30 3.87 -17.83 -3.23
N ALA A 31 5.00 -17.76 -2.53
CA ALA A 31 6.32 -17.57 -3.14
C ALA A 31 6.67 -18.71 -4.09
N ALA A 32 6.37 -19.96 -3.72
CA ALA A 32 6.60 -21.13 -4.54
C ALA A 32 5.67 -21.16 -5.77
N VAL A 33 4.38 -20.88 -5.61
CA VAL A 33 3.39 -20.91 -6.69
C VAL A 33 3.65 -19.81 -7.72
N LEU A 34 3.97 -18.61 -7.26
CA LEU A 34 4.21 -17.46 -8.14
C LEU A 34 5.65 -17.35 -8.63
N ASP A 35 6.55 -18.20 -8.11
CA ASP A 35 7.99 -18.15 -8.36
C ASP A 35 8.53 -16.72 -8.17
N ALA A 36 8.20 -16.13 -7.04
CA ALA A 36 8.55 -14.76 -6.68
C ALA A 36 8.82 -14.64 -5.17
N PRO A 37 9.93 -13.99 -4.75
CA PRO A 37 10.17 -13.72 -3.33
C PRO A 37 9.06 -12.84 -2.74
N VAL A 38 8.77 -13.06 -1.45
CA VAL A 38 7.81 -12.27 -0.68
C VAL A 38 8.51 -11.61 0.51
N VAL A 39 8.40 -10.28 0.61
CA VAL A 39 8.81 -9.51 1.78
C VAL A 39 7.60 -9.38 2.71
N THR A 40 7.65 -10.06 3.85
CA THR A 40 6.56 -10.05 4.82
C THR A 40 6.65 -8.87 5.79
N LEU A 41 5.53 -8.21 6.03
CA LEU A 41 5.34 -7.05 6.89
C LEU A 41 4.28 -7.38 7.94
N GLU A 42 4.66 -7.30 9.22
CA GLU A 42 3.73 -7.51 10.34
C GLU A 42 2.92 -6.25 10.59
N LEU A 43 1.60 -6.37 10.54
CA LEU A 43 0.66 -5.29 10.78
C LEU A 43 0.38 -5.16 12.28
N SER A 44 0.69 -4.01 12.87
CA SER A 44 0.64 -3.78 14.32
C SER A 44 -0.65 -3.11 14.80
N SER A 45 -1.66 -2.99 13.94
CA SER A 45 -2.88 -2.23 14.23
C SER A 45 -4.14 -2.92 13.73
N ASP A 46 -5.15 -3.01 14.61
CA ASP A 46 -6.46 -3.54 14.25
C ASP A 46 -7.19 -2.67 13.20
N TYR A 47 -6.83 -1.39 13.07
CA TYR A 47 -7.39 -0.50 12.05
C TYR A 47 -6.83 -0.78 10.66
N PHE A 48 -5.56 -1.18 10.57
CA PHE A 48 -4.86 -1.46 9.32
C PHE A 48 -4.82 -2.97 9.10
N TYR A 49 -6.01 -3.56 8.91
CA TYR A 49 -6.18 -5.01 8.85
C TYR A 49 -5.81 -5.64 7.50
N HIS A 50 -5.62 -4.82 6.47
CA HIS A 50 -5.04 -5.22 5.19
C HIS A 50 -3.81 -4.36 4.86
N LEU A 51 -2.88 -4.92 4.10
CA LEU A 51 -1.68 -4.18 3.68
C LEU A 51 -2.04 -2.97 2.79
N ASP A 52 -3.00 -3.13 1.89
CA ASP A 52 -3.39 -2.12 0.89
C ASP A 52 -4.09 -0.89 1.47
N VAL A 53 -4.42 -0.86 2.76
CA VAL A 53 -4.95 0.33 3.44
C VAL A 53 -3.88 1.13 4.17
N CYS A 54 -2.64 0.63 4.24
CA CYS A 54 -1.54 1.27 4.95
C CYS A 54 -0.21 1.30 4.18
N PHE A 55 -0.15 0.66 3.01
CA PHE A 55 1.05 0.59 2.17
C PHE A 55 0.68 0.55 0.69
N ALA A 56 1.32 1.44 -0.09
CA ALA A 56 1.20 1.43 -1.54
C ALA A 56 2.55 1.74 -2.19
N PRO A 57 3.21 0.75 -2.81
CA PRO A 57 4.39 1.03 -3.62
C PRO A 57 3.96 1.75 -4.90
N LEU A 58 4.58 2.90 -5.19
CA LEU A 58 4.25 3.76 -6.32
C LEU A 58 5.16 3.50 -7.52
N THR A 59 6.45 3.33 -7.25
CA THR A 59 7.49 3.02 -8.22
C THR A 59 8.39 1.91 -7.65
N GLU A 60 9.47 1.59 -8.36
CA GLU A 60 10.50 0.67 -7.84
C GLU A 60 11.22 1.24 -6.59
N THR A 61 11.23 2.57 -6.41
CA THR A 61 12.03 3.25 -5.39
C THR A 61 11.22 4.15 -4.46
N THR A 62 9.92 4.36 -4.70
CA THR A 62 9.05 5.19 -3.86
C THR A 62 7.78 4.47 -3.41
N ALA A 63 7.39 4.66 -2.15
CA ALA A 63 6.15 4.12 -1.59
C ALA A 63 5.41 5.09 -0.65
N LEU A 64 4.08 4.96 -0.56
CA LEU A 64 3.26 5.54 0.50
C LEU A 64 3.14 4.57 1.68
N VAL A 65 3.32 5.09 2.89
CA VAL A 65 3.33 4.28 4.13
C VAL A 65 2.62 4.99 5.27
N VAL A 66 1.78 4.27 5.99
CA VAL A 66 1.31 4.69 7.32
C VAL A 66 2.25 4.12 8.38
N ARG A 67 3.13 4.94 8.95
CA ARG A 67 4.19 4.48 9.88
C ARG A 67 3.66 3.61 11.03
N GLU A 68 2.52 4.01 11.59
CA GLU A 68 1.89 3.39 12.76
C GLU A 68 1.30 1.99 12.47
N ALA A 69 1.15 1.61 11.20
CA ALA A 69 0.62 0.31 10.80
C ALA A 69 1.66 -0.81 10.89
N PHE A 70 2.95 -0.48 11.03
CA PHE A 70 4.06 -1.43 10.96
C PHE A 70 4.86 -1.46 12.26
N THR A 71 5.30 -2.67 12.63
CA THR A 71 6.38 -2.84 13.61
C THR A 71 7.67 -2.17 13.13
N ASP A 72 8.61 -1.92 14.05
CA ASP A 72 9.92 -1.37 13.69
C ASP A 72 10.68 -2.26 12.69
N ALA A 73 10.54 -3.58 12.84
CA ALA A 73 11.12 -4.54 11.91
C ALA A 73 10.47 -4.47 10.52
N GLY A 74 9.15 -4.30 10.45
CA GLY A 74 8.42 -4.09 9.20
C GLY A 74 8.86 -2.80 8.50
N ARG A 75 8.93 -1.70 9.26
CA ARG A 75 9.38 -0.41 8.73
C ARG A 75 10.82 -0.45 8.21
N ALA A 76 11.72 -1.11 8.94
CA ALA A 76 13.11 -1.26 8.50
C ALA A 76 13.24 -2.00 7.15
N LYS A 77 12.37 -2.96 6.85
CA LYS A 77 12.36 -3.64 5.54
C LYS A 77 11.89 -2.72 4.41
N ILE A 78 10.92 -1.86 4.69
CA ILE A 78 10.43 -0.84 3.75
C ILE A 78 11.56 0.14 3.45
N ASP A 79 12.16 0.72 4.50
CA ASP A 79 13.23 1.71 4.38
C ASP A 79 14.50 1.15 3.70
N ALA A 80 14.69 -0.18 3.73
CA ALA A 80 15.82 -0.84 3.06
C ALA A 80 15.60 -1.04 1.55
N LEU A 81 14.35 -1.02 1.06
CA LEU A 81 14.01 -1.31 -0.33
C LEU A 81 13.52 -0.10 -1.13
N PHE A 82 13.10 0.97 -0.45
CA PHE A 82 12.70 2.22 -1.05
C PHE A 82 13.69 3.34 -0.72
N GLU A 83 14.00 4.16 -1.72
CA GLU A 83 14.84 5.35 -1.54
C GLU A 83 14.03 6.49 -0.91
N GLU A 84 12.73 6.55 -1.23
CA GLU A 84 11.80 7.54 -0.71
C GLU A 84 10.55 6.86 -0.14
N VAL A 85 10.20 7.25 1.09
CA VAL A 85 8.98 6.81 1.75
C VAL A 85 8.15 8.05 2.07
N VAL A 86 7.02 8.19 1.38
CA VAL A 86 6.07 9.27 1.61
C VAL A 86 5.12 8.84 2.71
N GLU A 87 5.22 9.47 3.88
CA GLU A 87 4.35 9.12 5.00
C GLU A 87 2.94 9.67 4.81
N VAL A 88 1.93 8.83 5.05
CA VAL A 88 0.53 9.21 5.03
C VAL A 88 0.06 9.56 6.45
N PRO A 89 -0.58 10.73 6.67
CA PRO A 89 -1.16 11.07 7.96
C PRO A 89 -2.20 10.05 8.38
N ARG A 90 -2.22 9.69 9.67
CA ARG A 90 -3.17 8.70 10.21
C ARG A 90 -4.63 9.05 9.89
N GLU A 91 -4.99 10.32 10.00
CA GLU A 91 -6.37 10.79 9.78
C GLU A 91 -6.83 10.54 8.34
N GLU A 92 -5.96 10.79 7.36
CA GLU A 92 -6.22 10.54 5.94
C GLU A 92 -6.15 9.04 5.60
N ALA A 93 -5.32 8.28 6.30
CA ALA A 93 -5.30 6.83 6.16
C ALA A 93 -6.61 6.18 6.66
N THR A 94 -7.05 6.51 7.88
CA THR A 94 -8.23 5.87 8.49
C THR A 94 -9.56 6.45 8.03
N GLY A 95 -9.59 7.76 7.74
CA GLY A 95 -10.80 8.47 7.32
C GLY A 95 -10.98 8.52 5.80
N GLY A 96 -9.88 8.67 5.07
CA GLY A 96 -9.88 8.87 3.62
C GLY A 96 -9.35 7.69 2.79
N LEU A 97 -8.78 6.65 3.41
CA LEU A 97 -8.12 5.53 2.73
C LEU A 97 -7.03 5.98 1.75
N ALA A 98 -6.23 6.99 2.11
CA ALA A 98 -5.23 7.58 1.23
C ALA A 98 -4.21 6.57 0.65
N CYS A 99 -3.84 5.53 1.42
CA CYS A 99 -2.97 4.45 0.95
C CYS A 99 -3.66 3.43 0.03
N ASN A 100 -4.99 3.39 -0.03
CA ASN A 100 -5.71 2.50 -0.93
C ASN A 100 -5.78 3.08 -2.34
N CYS A 101 -4.59 3.40 -2.87
CA CYS A 101 -4.36 4.12 -4.11
C CYS A 101 -3.65 3.23 -5.14
N HIS A 102 -3.46 3.75 -6.35
CA HIS A 102 -2.68 3.09 -7.38
C HIS A 102 -1.91 4.09 -8.23
N CYS A 103 -0.60 3.91 -8.34
CA CYS A 103 0.22 4.56 -9.35
C CYS A 103 0.18 3.75 -10.65
N VAL A 104 -0.31 4.34 -11.74
CA VAL A 104 -0.60 3.60 -12.99
C VAL A 104 0.60 3.54 -13.92
N ASP A 105 1.36 4.61 -13.99
CA ASP A 105 2.43 4.82 -14.97
C ASP A 105 3.75 5.30 -14.35
N GLY A 106 3.84 5.27 -13.02
CA GLY A 106 4.99 5.79 -12.29
C GLY A 106 4.93 7.30 -12.01
N GLU A 107 3.87 7.98 -12.43
CA GLU A 107 3.69 9.43 -12.25
C GLU A 107 2.32 9.77 -11.65
N HIS A 108 1.24 9.18 -12.17
CA HIS A 108 -0.13 9.49 -11.77
C HIS A 108 -0.64 8.55 -10.68
N VAL A 109 -0.95 9.13 -9.52
CA VAL A 109 -1.43 8.37 -8.35
C VAL A 109 -2.94 8.58 -8.19
N LEU A 110 -3.72 7.56 -8.54
CA LEU A 110 -5.17 7.57 -8.32
C LEU A 110 -5.44 7.23 -6.85
N LEU A 111 -6.10 8.14 -6.14
CA LEU A 111 -6.44 8.00 -4.72
C LEU A 111 -7.85 8.55 -4.44
N ALA A 112 -8.43 8.17 -3.30
CA ALA A 112 -9.69 8.75 -2.86
C ALA A 112 -9.57 10.27 -2.69
N SER A 113 -10.57 11.02 -3.13
CA SER A 113 -10.66 12.46 -2.87
C SER A 113 -10.75 12.78 -1.39
N GLY A 114 -10.15 13.89 -0.95
CA GLY A 114 -10.24 14.36 0.44
C GLY A 114 -9.03 13.99 1.29
N ASN A 115 -7.87 13.81 0.66
CA ASN A 115 -6.59 13.54 1.34
C ASN A 115 -5.55 14.63 1.00
N PRO A 116 -5.84 15.91 1.32
CA PRO A 116 -5.07 17.05 0.83
C PRO A 116 -3.60 17.06 1.27
N GLU A 117 -3.28 16.53 2.46
CA GLU A 117 -1.89 16.48 2.91
C GLU A 117 -1.13 15.36 2.20
N THR A 118 -1.76 14.21 1.95
CA THR A 118 -1.18 13.15 1.11
C THR A 118 -0.99 13.62 -0.32
N GLU A 119 -1.97 14.32 -0.91
CA GLU A 119 -1.87 14.93 -2.24
C GLU A 119 -0.67 15.89 -2.31
N ARG A 120 -0.54 16.80 -1.34
CA ARG A 120 0.59 17.75 -1.26
C ARG A 120 1.94 17.03 -1.14
N ARG A 121 2.02 15.95 -0.38
CA ARG A 121 3.27 15.17 -0.20
C ARG A 121 3.64 14.40 -1.47
N LEU A 122 2.65 13.85 -2.17
CA LEU A 122 2.84 13.22 -3.47
C LEU A 122 3.37 14.22 -4.51
N GLU A 123 2.79 15.43 -4.58
CA GLU A 123 3.28 16.51 -5.45
C GLU A 123 4.73 16.89 -5.11
N ALA A 124 5.05 17.00 -3.81
CA ALA A 124 6.41 17.30 -3.37
C ALA A 124 7.42 16.20 -3.73
N ALA A 125 6.97 14.94 -3.80
CA ALA A 125 7.74 13.79 -4.26
C ALA A 125 7.75 13.61 -5.79
N GLY A 126 7.14 14.55 -6.54
CA GLY A 126 7.17 14.55 -8.02
C GLY A 126 6.07 13.73 -8.70
N PHE A 127 5.06 13.28 -7.97
CA PHE A 127 3.88 12.61 -8.53
C PHE A 127 2.76 13.59 -8.86
N THR A 128 1.84 13.15 -9.71
CA THR A 128 0.58 13.85 -10.01
C THR A 128 -0.58 13.12 -9.31
N PRO A 129 -1.11 13.64 -8.18
CA PRO A 129 -2.29 13.06 -7.55
C PRO A 129 -3.52 13.22 -8.44
N VAL A 130 -4.30 12.15 -8.56
CA VAL A 130 -5.56 12.12 -9.31
C VAL A 130 -6.68 11.73 -8.34
N PRO A 131 -7.27 12.70 -7.61
CA PRO A 131 -8.32 12.42 -6.65
C PRO A 131 -9.59 11.94 -7.37
N VAL A 132 -10.12 10.80 -6.93
CA VAL A 132 -11.35 10.20 -7.48
C VAL A 132 -12.39 9.99 -6.39
N SER A 133 -13.67 10.17 -6.74
CA SER A 133 -14.76 9.96 -5.79
C SER A 133 -15.03 8.46 -5.61
N THR A 134 -14.68 7.94 -4.43
CA THR A 134 -14.94 6.53 -4.03
C THR A 134 -15.79 6.44 -2.77
N SER A 135 -16.55 7.49 -2.44
CA SER A 135 -17.26 7.62 -1.16
C SER A 135 -18.24 6.48 -0.86
N GLU A 136 -18.93 5.96 -1.87
CA GLU A 136 -19.85 4.83 -1.69
C GLU A 136 -19.12 3.52 -1.38
N PHE A 137 -17.89 3.33 -1.87
CA PHE A 137 -17.07 2.14 -1.59
C PHE A 137 -16.37 2.24 -0.24
N GLN A 138 -16.01 3.45 0.22
CA GLN A 138 -15.43 3.69 1.54
C GLN A 138 -16.36 3.24 2.67
N LYS A 139 -17.68 3.28 2.47
CA LYS A 139 -18.67 2.74 3.42
C LYS A 139 -18.50 1.23 3.67
N ALA A 140 -17.92 0.51 2.70
CA ALA A 140 -17.59 -0.90 2.80
C ALA A 140 -16.12 -1.15 3.17
N GLY A 141 -15.33 -0.10 3.43
CA GLY A 141 -13.93 -0.20 3.87
C GLY A 141 -12.90 -0.30 2.74
N GLY A 142 -13.23 0.05 1.50
CA GLY A 142 -12.30 -0.02 0.35
C GLY A 142 -12.33 1.21 -0.57
N SER A 143 -11.29 1.37 -1.39
CA SER A 143 -11.17 2.43 -2.41
C SER A 143 -10.43 1.89 -3.67
N VAL A 144 -9.61 2.71 -4.33
CA VAL A 144 -9.03 2.47 -5.66
C VAL A 144 -8.31 1.12 -5.75
N CYS A 145 -7.44 0.79 -4.78
CA CYS A 145 -6.69 -0.46 -4.82
C CYS A 145 -7.60 -1.69 -4.68
N CYS A 146 -8.62 -1.62 -3.80
CA CYS A 146 -9.59 -2.72 -3.65
C CYS A 146 -10.48 -2.93 -4.89
N LEU A 147 -10.62 -1.91 -5.75
CA LEU A 147 -11.45 -1.94 -6.96
C LEU A 147 -10.70 -2.39 -8.22
N LYS A 148 -9.42 -2.79 -8.09
CA LYS A 148 -8.61 -3.28 -9.20
C LYS A 148 -8.00 -4.65 -8.91
N LEU A 149 -7.67 -5.35 -9.99
CA LEU A 149 -6.82 -6.54 -9.98
C LEU A 149 -5.75 -6.34 -11.05
N ASN A 150 -4.47 -6.37 -10.65
CA ASN A 150 -3.36 -6.37 -11.60
C ASN A 150 -3.11 -7.80 -12.08
N LEU A 151 -3.17 -8.02 -13.40
CA LEU A 151 -3.01 -9.34 -14.02
C LEU A 151 -1.60 -9.60 -14.58
N GLY A 152 -0.69 -8.63 -14.45
CA GLY A 152 0.67 -8.69 -15.03
C GLY A 152 0.78 -7.91 -16.33
#